data_AF-A0A662DZS6-F1
#
_entry.id   AF-A0A662DZS6-F1
#
_cell.length_a   1.000
_cell.length_b   1.000
_cell.length_c   1.000
_cell.angle_alpha   90.00
_cell.angle_beta   90.00
_cell.angle_gamma   90.00
#
_symmetry.space_group_name_H-M   'P 1'
#
loop_
_entity.id
_entity.type
_entity.pdbx_description
1 polymer ?
#
loop_
_entity_poly.entity_id
_entity_poly.type
_entity_poly.pdbx_seq_one_letter_code
_entity_poly.pdbx_strand_id
1 'polypeptide(L)'
;LKISAESLFQKAAKLPEVPFQKPDNAIGRNTVTNIQSGLFFGYVGLVNGVLTRMKAELGENSRVIATGGLASVIVPESPLIDTIDEDLTLEGLRVLFEKNHERH
;
A
#
# COMPACT_ATOMS: atom_id res chain seq x y z
N LEU A 1 -6.20 2.80 3.02
CA LEU A 1 -5.74 2.35 4.36
C LEU A 1 -6.30 3.18 5.51
N LYS A 2 -6.18 4.52 5.44
CA LYS A 2 -6.70 5.46 6.44
C LYS A 2 -8.14 5.14 6.89
N ILE A 3 -9.07 4.95 5.94
CA ILE A 3 -10.48 4.61 6.22
C ILE A 3 -10.64 3.29 7.00
N SER A 4 -9.88 2.24 6.64
CA SER A 4 -9.96 0.94 7.32
C SER A 4 -9.41 0.99 8.73
N ALA A 5 -8.29 1.70 8.92
CA ALA A 5 -7.70 1.93 10.25
C ALA A 5 -8.63 2.81 11.11
N GLU A 6 -9.15 3.90 10.57
CA GLU A 6 -10.14 4.77 11.22
C GLU A 6 -11.40 3.99 11.62
N SER A 7 -11.90 3.08 10.77
CA SER A 7 -13.07 2.25 11.10
C SER A 7 -12.81 1.30 12.28
N LEU A 8 -11.60 0.72 12.36
CA LEU A 8 -11.19 -0.12 13.48
C LEU A 8 -11.12 0.69 14.79
N PHE A 9 -10.58 1.91 14.74
CA PHE A 9 -10.47 2.79 15.89
C PHE A 9 -11.82 3.36 16.33
N GLN A 10 -12.69 3.75 15.39
CA GLN A 10 -14.01 4.30 15.72
C GLN A 10 -14.97 3.29 16.35
N LYS A 11 -14.87 2.00 15.98
CA LYS A 11 -15.78 0.97 16.51
C LYS A 11 -15.32 0.34 17.82
N ALA A 12 -14.10 0.62 18.28
CA ALA A 12 -13.55 0.08 19.51
C ALA A 12 -13.29 1.21 20.52
N ALA A 13 -14.11 1.26 21.57
CA ALA A 13 -14.22 2.38 22.52
C ALA A 13 -12.94 2.83 23.26
N LYS A 14 -11.79 2.14 23.10
CA LYS A 14 -10.53 2.42 23.84
C LYS A 14 -9.24 2.22 23.02
N LEU A 15 -9.30 2.02 21.70
CA LEU A 15 -8.06 1.82 20.94
C LEU A 15 -7.39 3.17 20.67
N PRO A 16 -6.11 3.35 21.03
CA PRO A 16 -5.36 4.56 20.67
C PRO A 16 -5.18 4.61 19.15
N GLU A 17 -5.22 5.81 18.57
CA GLU A 17 -4.85 5.99 17.17
C GLU A 17 -3.37 5.65 16.98
N VAL A 18 -3.07 4.72 16.06
CA VAL A 18 -1.71 4.23 15.82
C VAL A 18 -1.27 4.61 14.41
N PRO A 19 -0.13 5.29 14.22
CA PRO A 19 0.36 5.64 12.90
C PRO A 19 0.74 4.38 12.13
N PHE A 20 0.47 4.41 10.82
CA PHE A 20 0.89 3.35 9.91
C PHE A 20 2.38 3.49 9.57
N GLN A 21 3.20 2.78 10.32
CA GLN A 21 4.66 2.73 10.15
C GLN A 21 5.14 1.31 10.43
N LYS A 22 6.32 0.98 9.92
CA LYS A 22 6.97 -0.30 10.21
C LYS A 22 7.28 -0.38 11.71
N PRO A 23 6.82 -1.40 12.44
CA PRO A 23 7.23 -1.64 13.81
C PRO A 23 8.63 -2.28 13.85
N ASP A 24 9.34 -2.10 14.97
CA ASP A 24 10.65 -2.74 15.16
C ASP A 24 10.56 -4.27 15.20
N ASN A 25 9.44 -4.80 15.68
CA ASN A 25 9.22 -6.23 15.89
C ASN A 25 7.81 -6.64 15.49
N ALA A 26 7.67 -7.87 14.99
CA ALA A 26 6.38 -8.48 14.69
C ALA A 26 5.56 -8.84 15.94
N ILE A 27 6.22 -9.16 17.05
CA ILE A 27 5.54 -9.44 18.32
C ILE A 27 5.67 -8.19 19.19
N GLY A 28 4.57 -7.47 19.36
CA GLY A 28 4.50 -6.29 20.23
C GLY A 28 4.55 -6.68 21.71
N ARG A 29 4.84 -5.68 22.55
CA ARG A 29 4.93 -5.84 24.01
C ARG A 29 3.87 -5.05 24.78
N ASN A 30 3.06 -4.29 24.06
CA ASN A 30 1.94 -3.52 24.58
C ASN A 30 0.86 -3.38 23.52
N THR A 31 -0.31 -2.87 23.91
CA THR A 31 -1.47 -2.70 23.03
C THR A 31 -1.13 -1.93 21.75
N VAL A 32 -0.40 -0.82 21.84
CA VAL A 32 -0.04 0.03 20.69
C VAL A 32 0.82 -0.75 19.69
N THR A 33 1.91 -1.35 20.16
CA THR A 33 2.84 -2.12 19.32
C THR A 33 2.19 -3.38 18.73
N ASN A 34 1.27 -4.03 19.45
CA ASN A 34 0.49 -5.15 18.94
C ASN A 34 -0.43 -4.75 17.80
N ILE A 35 -1.16 -3.64 17.95
CA ILE A 35 -2.03 -3.09 16.89
C ILE A 35 -1.19 -2.67 15.69
N GLN A 36 -0.09 -1.94 15.93
CA GLN A 36 0.80 -1.48 14.86
C GLN A 36 1.34 -2.65 14.04
N SER A 37 1.79 -3.71 14.72
CA SER A 37 2.29 -4.91 14.07
C SER A 37 1.22 -5.60 13.22
N GLY A 38 0.04 -5.85 13.79
CA GLY A 38 -1.05 -6.47 13.05
C GLY A 38 -1.48 -5.66 11.83
N LEU A 39 -1.55 -4.34 11.97
CA LEU A 39 -1.91 -3.43 10.89
C LEU A 39 -0.86 -3.42 9.77
N PHE A 40 0.42 -3.25 10.12
CA PHE A 40 1.51 -3.13 9.16
C PHE A 40 1.77 -4.46 8.44
N PHE A 41 2.09 -5.53 9.16
CA PHE A 41 2.42 -6.82 8.53
C PHE A 41 1.20 -7.49 7.91
N GLY A 42 0.00 -7.28 8.47
CA GLY A 42 -1.25 -7.74 7.86
C GLY A 42 -1.47 -7.09 6.49
N TYR A 43 -1.20 -5.78 6.37
CA TYR A 43 -1.34 -5.10 5.08
C TYR A 43 -0.27 -5.51 4.07
N VAL A 44 1.00 -5.63 4.49
CA VAL A 44 2.07 -6.17 3.64
C VAL A 44 1.72 -7.57 3.13
N GLY A 45 1.23 -8.44 4.03
CA GLY A 45 0.79 -9.79 3.67
C GLY A 45 -0.38 -9.79 2.68
N LEU A 46 -1.35 -8.88 2.85
CA LEU A 46 -2.45 -8.68 1.90
C LEU A 46 -1.93 -8.28 0.52
N VAL A 47 -1.06 -7.26 0.46
CA VAL A 47 -0.48 -6.77 -0.80
C VAL A 47 0.27 -7.90 -1.51
N ASN A 48 1.21 -8.55 -0.81
CA ASN A 48 2.00 -9.65 -1.39
C ASN A 48 1.10 -10.80 -1.85
N GLY A 49 0.11 -11.20 -1.04
CA GLY A 49 -0.80 -12.27 -1.39
C GLY A 49 -1.64 -11.98 -2.64
N VAL A 50 -2.10 -10.74 -2.82
CA VAL A 50 -2.82 -10.33 -4.02
C VAL A 50 -1.89 -10.30 -5.23
N LEU A 51 -0.70 -9.70 -5.10
CA LEU A 51 0.29 -9.63 -6.18
C LEU A 51 0.72 -11.01 -6.66
N THR A 52 0.99 -11.96 -5.76
CA THR A 52 1.33 -13.35 -6.15
C THR A 52 0.24 -13.98 -7.01
N ARG A 53 -1.03 -13.81 -6.63
CA ARG A 53 -2.16 -14.38 -7.39
C ARG A 53 -2.29 -13.73 -8.77
N MET A 54 -2.17 -12.41 -8.84
CA MET A 54 -2.24 -11.67 -10.10
C MET A 54 -1.08 -12.05 -11.04
N LYS A 55 0.14 -12.19 -10.53
CA LYS A 55 1.30 -12.59 -11.35
C LYS A 55 1.17 -14.02 -11.86
N ALA A 56 0.58 -14.94 -11.08
CA ALA A 56 0.30 -16.29 -11.54
C ALA A 56 -0.68 -16.33 -12.73
N GLU A 57 -1.63 -15.38 -12.80
CA GLU A 57 -2.61 -15.29 -13.90
C GLU A 57 -2.10 -14.49 -15.11
N LEU A 58 -1.42 -13.36 -14.87
CA LEU A 58 -0.96 -12.42 -15.90
C LEU A 58 0.41 -12.80 -16.48
N GLY A 59 1.21 -13.54 -15.73
CA GLY A 59 2.58 -13.95 -16.03
C GLY A 59 3.60 -13.37 -15.05
N GLU A 60 4.61 -14.17 -14.69
CA GLU A 60 5.62 -13.82 -13.69
C GLU A 60 6.43 -12.56 -14.03
N ASN A 61 6.57 -12.25 -15.32
CA ASN A 61 7.28 -11.05 -15.80
C ASN A 61 6.42 -9.77 -15.79
N SER A 62 5.18 -9.83 -15.29
CA SER A 62 4.31 -8.65 -15.18
C SER A 62 4.92 -7.61 -14.24
N ARG A 63 5.06 -6.37 -14.73
CA ARG A 63 5.62 -5.26 -13.95
C ARG A 63 4.62 -4.74 -12.93
N VAL A 64 5.09 -4.50 -11.71
CA VAL A 64 4.33 -3.98 -10.58
C VAL A 64 4.87 -2.61 -10.20
N ILE A 65 4.02 -1.58 -10.31
CA ILE A 65 4.36 -0.20 -10.01
C ILE A 65 3.50 0.25 -8.81
N ALA A 66 4.15 0.78 -7.76
CA ALA A 66 3.46 1.38 -6.63
C ALA A 66 3.40 2.90 -6.77
N THR A 67 2.29 3.50 -6.35
CA THR A 67 2.10 4.96 -6.29
C THR A 67 1.36 5.35 -5.02
N GLY A 68 1.33 6.65 -4.72
CA GLY A 68 0.67 7.22 -3.55
C GLY A 68 1.52 7.21 -2.27
N GLY A 69 1.13 8.03 -1.30
CA GLY A 69 1.98 8.38 -0.15
C GLY A 69 2.33 7.26 0.83
N LEU A 70 1.73 6.07 0.72
CA LEU A 70 2.10 4.90 1.54
C LEU A 70 3.10 3.97 0.84
N ALA A 71 3.37 4.17 -0.46
CA ALA A 71 4.25 3.30 -1.23
C ALA A 71 5.64 3.17 -0.58
N SER A 72 6.23 4.29 -0.17
CA SER A 72 7.56 4.34 0.48
C SER A 72 7.65 3.52 1.77
N VAL A 73 6.52 3.29 2.45
CA VAL A 73 6.45 2.56 3.71
C VAL A 73 6.27 1.05 3.49
N ILE A 74 5.62 0.66 2.40
CA ILE A 74 5.25 -0.75 2.13
C ILE A 74 6.25 -1.45 1.21
N VAL A 75 6.74 -0.74 0.19
CA VAL A 75 7.64 -1.29 -0.83
C VAL A 75 8.87 -1.99 -0.23
N PRO A 76 9.53 -1.47 0.83
CA PRO A 76 10.66 -2.17 1.45
C PRO A 76 10.33 -3.57 1.97
N GLU A 77 9.06 -3.88 2.24
CA GLU A 77 8.58 -5.17 2.76
C GLU A 77 7.81 -5.99 1.69
N SER A 78 7.73 -5.49 0.46
CA SER A 78 7.00 -6.10 -0.65
C SER A 78 7.93 -6.30 -1.84
N PRO A 79 8.71 -7.40 -1.87
CA PRO A 79 9.72 -7.63 -2.91
C PRO A 79 9.12 -7.89 -4.30
N LEU A 80 7.79 -8.01 -4.40
CA LEU A 80 7.07 -8.18 -5.65
C LEU A 80 6.83 -6.86 -6.39
N ILE A 81 7.11 -5.71 -5.75
CA ILE A 81 6.97 -4.38 -6.35
C ILE A 81 8.29 -3.96 -6.98
N ASP A 82 8.27 -3.60 -8.27
CA ASP A 82 9.47 -3.30 -9.02
C ASP A 82 9.93 -1.84 -8.85
N THR A 83 8.99 -0.91 -8.75
CA THR A 83 9.31 0.52 -8.66
C THR A 83 8.21 1.34 -7.98
N ILE A 84 8.58 2.49 -7.46
CA ILE A 84 7.68 3.54 -7.01
C ILE A 84 7.61 4.62 -8.11
N ASP A 85 6.41 5.10 -8.40
CA ASP A 85 6.14 6.24 -9.29
C ASP A 85 5.14 7.17 -8.61
N GLU A 86 5.61 8.34 -8.15
CA GLU A 86 4.77 9.32 -7.44
C GLU A 86 3.91 10.15 -8.41
N ASP A 87 4.32 10.26 -9.67
CA ASP A 87 3.70 11.11 -10.68
C ASP A 87 2.76 10.32 -11.61
N LEU A 88 2.57 9.03 -11.38
CA LEU A 88 1.81 8.11 -12.25
C LEU A 88 0.44 8.67 -12.69
N THR A 89 -0.26 9.37 -11.80
CA THR A 89 -1.56 9.99 -12.11
C THR A 89 -1.39 11.24 -12.99
N LEU A 90 -0.39 12.07 -12.71
CA LEU A 90 -0.10 13.29 -13.48
C LEU A 90 0.36 12.93 -14.90
N GLU A 91 1.17 11.89 -15.01
CA GLU A 91 1.61 11.34 -16.29
C GLU A 91 0.43 10.83 -17.11
N GLY A 92 -0.50 10.11 -16.47
CA GLY A 92 -1.75 9.69 -17.11
C GLY A 92 -2.59 10.86 -17.63
N LEU A 93 -2.70 11.96 -16.85
CA LEU A 93 -3.40 13.17 -17.25
C LEU A 93 -2.71 13.88 -18.44
N ARG A 94 -1.38 13.94 -18.43
CA ARG A 94 -0.57 14.50 -19.53
C ARG A 94 -0.82 13.73 -20.83
N VAL A 95 -0.73 12.40 -20.80
CA VAL A 95 -0.98 11.53 -21.96
C VAL A 95 -2.41 11.71 -22.48
N LEU A 96 -3.39 11.85 -21.59
CA LEU A 96 -4.78 12.07 -21.98
C LEU A 96 -4.96 13.44 -22.64
N PHE A 97 -4.33 14.49 -22.13
CA PHE A 97 -4.37 15.82 -22.74
C PHE A 97 -3.77 15.80 -24.16
N GLU A 98 -2.58 15.24 -24.34
CA GLU A 98 -1.89 15.15 -25.63
C GLU A 98 -2.74 14.42 -26.69
N LYS A 99 -3.32 13.28 -26.33
CA LYS A 99 -4.20 12.51 -27.23
C LYS A 99 -5.45 13.26 -27.68
N ASN A 100 -5.95 14.20 -26.88
CA ASN A 100 -7.13 14.99 -27.23
C ASN A 100 -6.77 16.30 -27.93
N HIS A 101 -5.55 16.80 -27.77
CA HIS A 101 -5.05 17.96 -28.53
C HIS A 101 -4.61 17.60 -29.94
N GLU A 102 -4.03 16.42 -30.19
CA GLU A 102 -3.66 15.97 -31.54
C GLU A 102 -4.87 15.62 -32.44
N ARG A 103 -6.08 15.57 -31.87
CA ARG A 103 -7.34 15.33 -32.59
C ARG A 103 -7.99 16.60 -33.13
N HIS A 104 -7.43 17.77 -32.85
CA HIS A 104 -7.87 19.09 -33.34
C HIS A 104 -6.78 19.73 -34.20
#